data_AF-A0A7J4AYR4-F1
#
_entry.id   AF-A0A7J4AYR4-F1
#
_cell.length_a   1.000
_cell.length_b   1.000
_cell.length_c   1.000
_cell.angle_alpha   90.00
_cell.angle_beta   90.00
_cell.angle_gamma   90.00
#
_symmetry.space_group_name_H-M   'P 1'
#
loop_
_entity.id
_entity.type
_entity.pdbx_description
1 polymer ?
#
loop_
_entity_poly.entity_id
_entity_poly.type
_entity_poly.pdbx_seq_one_letter_code
_entity_poly.pdbx_strand_id
1 'polypeptide(L)'
;MQSPSWDNITLNQLTLNLGDLSEAKEIKLVVNGMVDWGPPEYYYEYIDKIKSAFAQGLVPKGTKIYSPPSLEIMDLNGNWVQVPQDKQMPMPSDYVPRTFAVNLTGLFPDGVKDYRIRITNFFNVTFDYIGIDVTPHAEIKVYKINPIATLHPLEFGSSSSTASGNFTRYGDVTPLLLEADDMFVIGRQGDKVSLKFYADDLPPLDDGMERDYFLFVACWFKDPPGNWGYGFDFNVEPLPFLGMSGFPYPPTESYPYDEKHLAYISEYNTRVVKTP
;
A
#
# COMPACT_ATOMS: atom_id res chain seq x y z
N MET A 1 23.38 9.54 5.51
CA MET A 1 23.67 8.68 6.69
C MET A 1 23.34 7.26 6.26
N GLN A 2 24.32 6.35 6.20
CA GLN A 2 24.06 4.94 5.92
C GLN A 2 23.57 4.26 7.20
N SER A 3 22.51 3.45 7.11
CA SER A 3 22.15 2.53 8.19
C SER A 3 23.28 1.47 8.29
N PRO A 4 23.88 1.25 9.48
CA PRO A 4 25.15 0.55 9.57
C PRO A 4 25.09 -0.96 9.31
N SER A 5 23.93 -1.62 9.44
CA SER A 5 23.78 -3.05 9.12
C SER A 5 22.33 -3.54 9.26
N TRP A 6 21.94 -4.55 8.48
CA TRP A 6 20.63 -5.23 8.55
C TRP A 6 20.45 -6.11 9.80
N ASP A 7 21.52 -6.44 10.51
CA ASP A 7 21.49 -7.28 11.72
C ASP A 7 21.20 -6.53 13.02
N ASN A 8 21.10 -5.20 12.94
CA ASN A 8 20.86 -4.35 14.10
C ASN A 8 19.73 -3.36 13.82
N ILE A 9 18.50 -3.88 13.81
CA ILE A 9 17.28 -3.11 13.56
C ILE A 9 17.16 -2.02 14.63
N THR A 10 17.53 -0.80 14.26
CA THR A 10 17.36 0.42 15.05
C THR A 10 16.51 1.39 14.24
N LEU A 11 15.72 2.22 14.92
CA LEU A 11 14.94 3.25 14.24
C LEU A 11 15.90 4.25 13.58
N ASN A 12 15.91 4.27 12.25
CA ASN A 12 16.77 5.13 11.47
C ASN A 12 16.10 6.50 11.32
N GLN A 13 16.79 7.58 11.69
CA GLN A 13 16.27 8.93 11.61
C GLN A 13 17.04 9.77 10.60
N LEU A 14 16.31 10.45 9.71
CA LEU A 14 16.82 11.47 8.81
C LEU A 14 16.18 12.80 9.18
N THR A 15 16.99 13.75 9.64
CA THR A 15 16.55 15.13 9.88
C THR A 15 17.00 16.02 8.73
N LEU A 16 16.07 16.77 8.16
CA LEU A 16 16.31 17.69 7.06
C LEU A 16 15.94 19.11 7.47
N ASN A 17 16.81 20.07 7.14
CA ASN A 17 16.48 21.49 7.16
C ASN A 17 16.07 21.91 5.76
N LEU A 18 14.82 22.33 5.60
CA LEU A 18 14.22 22.66 4.31
C LEU A 18 14.53 24.11 3.86
N GLY A 19 15.25 24.87 4.67
CA GLY A 19 15.55 26.29 4.41
C GLY A 19 14.40 27.21 4.84
N ASP A 20 14.36 28.40 4.24
CA ASP A 20 13.28 29.36 4.49
C ASP A 20 12.12 29.10 3.53
N LEU A 21 10.98 28.68 4.08
CA LEU A 21 9.74 28.44 3.36
C LEU A 21 8.63 29.41 3.78
N SER A 22 8.98 30.55 4.39
CA SER A 22 7.98 31.49 4.94
C SER A 22 7.09 32.14 3.88
N GLU A 23 7.55 32.24 2.64
CA GLU A 23 6.78 32.76 1.50
C GLU A 23 6.18 31.65 0.62
N ALA A 24 6.40 30.37 0.96
CA ALA A 24 5.93 29.24 0.17
C ALA A 24 4.45 28.95 0.43
N LYS A 25 3.64 29.00 -0.64
CA LYS A 25 2.20 28.66 -0.57
C LYS A 25 1.94 27.17 -0.64
N GLU A 26 2.83 26.43 -1.30
CA GLU A 26 2.83 24.98 -1.38
C GLU A 26 4.21 24.47 -1.00
N ILE A 27 4.24 23.32 -0.33
CA ILE A 27 5.47 22.65 0.06
C ILE A 27 5.31 21.17 -0.25
N LYS A 28 6.06 20.67 -1.22
CA LYS A 28 6.10 19.25 -1.58
C LYS A 28 7.53 18.75 -1.48
N LEU A 29 7.70 17.58 -0.89
CA LEU A 29 8.94 16.82 -1.05
C LEU A 29 8.83 15.95 -2.28
N VAL A 30 9.87 15.95 -3.10
CA VAL A 30 10.04 15.00 -4.20
C VAL A 30 11.17 14.06 -3.79
N VAL A 31 10.81 12.81 -3.51
CA VAL A 31 11.72 11.83 -2.93
C VAL A 31 11.94 10.71 -3.92
N ASN A 32 13.20 10.38 -4.22
CA ASN A 32 13.57 9.13 -4.85
C ASN A 32 14.31 8.26 -3.84
N GLY A 33 13.80 7.06 -3.62
CA GLY A 33 14.39 6.13 -2.67
C GLY A 33 13.81 4.73 -2.79
N MET A 34 14.40 3.83 -2.02
CA MET A 34 13.96 2.45 -1.90
C MET A 34 14.08 1.96 -0.46
N VAL A 35 13.22 1.03 -0.08
CA VAL A 35 13.39 0.23 1.13
C VAL A 35 14.30 -0.95 0.82
N ASP A 36 15.24 -1.21 1.72
CA ASP A 36 16.04 -2.42 1.74
C ASP A 36 15.56 -3.29 2.90
N TRP A 37 14.89 -4.39 2.56
CA TRP A 37 14.39 -5.35 3.53
C TRP A 37 15.50 -6.12 4.23
N GLY A 38 16.69 -6.19 3.62
CA GLY A 38 17.76 -7.10 4.03
C GLY A 38 17.38 -8.58 3.86
N PRO A 39 18.23 -9.49 4.34
CA PRO A 39 17.95 -10.92 4.31
C PRO A 39 16.77 -11.30 5.24
N PRO A 40 15.89 -12.22 4.82
CA PRO A 40 14.66 -12.56 5.53
C PRO A 40 14.85 -13.11 6.95
N GLU A 41 15.95 -13.79 7.20
CA GLU A 41 16.28 -14.41 8.49
C GLU A 41 16.30 -13.39 9.65
N TYR A 42 16.73 -12.16 9.40
CA TYR A 42 16.89 -11.14 10.46
C TYR A 42 15.54 -10.62 10.95
N TYR A 43 14.61 -10.33 10.03
CA TYR A 43 13.29 -9.89 10.45
C TYR A 43 12.39 -11.05 10.86
N TYR A 44 12.60 -12.29 10.39
CA TYR A 44 11.90 -13.46 10.92
C TYR A 44 12.21 -13.70 12.40
N GLU A 45 13.48 -13.64 12.81
CA GLU A 45 13.87 -13.79 14.21
C GLU A 45 13.23 -12.70 15.09
N TYR A 46 13.23 -11.46 14.62
CA TYR A 46 12.58 -10.34 15.31
C TYR A 46 11.06 -10.56 15.48
N ILE A 47 10.38 -10.96 14.41
CA ILE A 47 8.94 -11.22 14.43
C ILE A 47 8.60 -12.37 15.40
N ASP A 48 9.38 -13.46 15.38
CA ASP A 48 9.18 -14.61 16.28
C ASP A 48 9.36 -14.22 17.75
N LYS A 49 10.34 -13.37 18.06
CA LYS A 49 10.51 -12.82 19.42
C LYS A 49 9.28 -12.02 19.85
N ILE A 50 8.77 -11.14 18.98
CA ILE A 50 7.56 -10.36 19.28
C ILE A 50 6.34 -11.27 19.46
N LYS A 51 6.12 -12.26 18.60
CA LYS A 51 5.02 -13.22 18.72
C LYS A 51 5.10 -14.03 20.01
N SER A 52 6.30 -14.51 20.36
CA SER A 52 6.53 -15.23 21.62
C SER A 52 6.24 -14.34 22.82
N ALA A 53 6.64 -13.07 22.76
CA ALA A 53 6.35 -12.10 23.81
C ALA A 53 4.84 -11.77 23.90
N PHE A 54 4.11 -11.71 22.78
CA PHE A 54 2.64 -11.64 22.77
C PHE A 54 1.99 -12.87 23.41
N ALA A 55 2.43 -14.07 23.05
CA ALA A 55 1.91 -15.31 23.61
C ALA A 55 2.14 -15.41 25.13
N GLN A 56 3.21 -14.80 25.62
CA GLN A 56 3.54 -14.71 27.05
C GLN A 56 2.90 -13.52 27.76
N GLY A 57 2.17 -12.64 27.04
CA GLY A 57 1.57 -11.43 27.62
C GLY A 57 2.58 -10.36 28.04
N LEU A 58 3.81 -10.40 27.51
CA LEU A 58 4.89 -9.47 27.81
C LEU A 58 4.78 -8.16 27.03
N VAL A 59 3.95 -8.14 25.98
CA VAL A 59 3.77 -6.99 25.09
C VAL A 59 2.34 -6.48 25.23
N PRO A 60 2.13 -5.15 25.39
CA PRO A 60 0.80 -4.57 25.39
C PRO A 60 -0.03 -4.98 24.18
N LYS A 61 -1.34 -5.18 24.38
CA LYS A 61 -2.27 -5.41 23.26
C LYS A 61 -2.23 -4.22 22.30
N GLY A 62 -2.17 -4.51 21.00
CA GLY A 62 -2.12 -3.50 19.95
C GLY A 62 -0.72 -2.97 19.61
N THR A 63 0.35 -3.49 20.23
CA THR A 63 1.70 -3.19 19.78
C THR A 63 1.88 -3.63 18.33
N LYS A 64 2.36 -2.72 17.48
CA LYS A 64 2.66 -3.03 16.09
C LYS A 64 3.95 -3.85 16.02
N ILE A 65 3.98 -4.88 15.17
CA ILE A 65 5.19 -5.71 14.98
C ILE A 65 6.34 -4.83 14.50
N TYR A 66 6.10 -3.97 13.52
CA TYR A 66 7.03 -2.93 13.11
C TYR A 66 6.30 -1.59 13.06
N SER A 67 7.05 -0.50 13.20
CA SER A 67 6.49 0.85 13.04
C SER A 67 6.52 1.24 11.57
N PRO A 68 5.40 1.73 10.98
CA PRO A 68 5.46 2.33 9.66
C PRO A 68 6.39 3.56 9.69
N PRO A 69 6.91 4.01 8.54
CA PRO A 69 7.62 5.27 8.47
C PRO A 69 6.79 6.40 9.07
N SER A 70 7.45 7.28 9.82
CA SER A 70 6.82 8.46 10.39
C SER A 70 7.53 9.73 9.97
N LEU A 71 6.75 10.79 9.89
CA LEU A 71 7.15 12.15 9.58
C LEU A 71 6.76 13.06 10.74
N GLU A 72 7.73 13.86 11.15
CA GLU A 72 7.56 14.89 12.17
C GLU A 72 8.06 16.22 11.61
N ILE A 73 7.46 17.31 12.08
CA ILE A 73 7.82 18.69 11.77
C ILE A 73 8.23 19.42 13.05
N MET A 74 8.98 20.50 12.93
CA MET A 74 9.28 21.38 14.07
C MET A 74 8.10 22.31 14.37
N ASP A 75 7.73 22.46 15.65
CA ASP A 75 6.77 23.44 16.12
C ASP A 75 7.42 24.79 16.54
N LEU A 76 6.59 25.76 16.94
CA LEU A 76 7.03 27.09 17.41
C LEU A 76 7.90 27.06 18.68
N ASN A 77 7.80 25.98 19.47
CA ASN A 77 8.52 25.81 20.74
C ASN A 77 9.80 24.97 20.57
N GLY A 78 10.12 24.54 19.34
CA GLY A 78 11.26 23.67 19.07
C GLY A 78 11.03 22.19 19.39
N ASN A 79 9.77 21.75 19.50
CA ASN A 79 9.41 20.35 19.65
C ASN A 79 9.15 19.69 18.30
N TRP A 80 9.45 18.39 18.22
CA TRP A 80 9.03 17.55 17.12
C TRP A 80 7.56 17.15 17.30
N VAL A 81 6.76 17.43 16.28
CA VAL A 81 5.33 17.08 16.24
C VAL A 81 5.07 16.16 15.07
N GLN A 82 4.46 15.02 15.34
CA GLN A 82 4.11 14.06 14.31
C GLN A 82 2.95 14.58 13.44
N VAL A 83 3.06 14.40 12.12
CA VAL A 83 2.03 14.85 11.17
C VAL A 83 0.79 13.92 11.20
N PRO A 84 -0.37 14.36 10.67
CA PRO A 84 -1.55 13.49 10.54
C PRO A 84 -1.28 12.21 9.74
N GLN A 85 -2.03 11.13 10.02
CA GLN A 85 -1.79 9.81 9.43
C GLN A 85 -1.83 9.82 7.89
N ASP A 86 -2.74 10.59 7.30
CA ASP A 86 -2.91 10.78 5.85
C ASP A 86 -1.82 11.66 5.20
N LYS A 87 -0.89 12.18 6.01
CA LYS A 87 0.23 13.04 5.60
C LYS A 87 1.60 12.44 5.94
N GLN A 88 1.63 11.21 6.44
CA GLN A 88 2.86 10.51 6.81
C GLN A 88 3.73 10.21 5.59
N MET A 89 5.02 9.96 5.86
CA MET A 89 5.94 9.46 4.85
C MET A 89 5.49 8.06 4.42
N PRO A 90 5.25 7.80 3.11
CA PRO A 90 4.99 6.44 2.65
C PRO A 90 6.26 5.59 2.76
N MET A 91 6.09 4.26 2.84
CA MET A 91 7.21 3.35 2.62
C MET A 91 7.67 3.50 1.16
N PRO A 92 8.96 3.75 0.89
CA PRO A 92 9.48 3.72 -0.46
C PRO A 92 9.31 2.33 -1.10
N SER A 93 9.36 2.25 -2.42
CA SER A 93 9.27 0.97 -3.13
C SER A 93 10.43 0.05 -2.79
N ASP A 94 10.19 -1.24 -2.88
CA ASP A 94 11.23 -2.27 -2.76
C ASP A 94 11.89 -2.54 -4.12
N TYR A 95 13.11 -3.10 -4.07
CA TYR A 95 13.97 -3.54 -5.19
C TYR A 95 14.43 -2.48 -6.19
N VAL A 96 13.58 -1.52 -6.55
CA VAL A 96 13.85 -0.48 -7.54
C VAL A 96 13.50 0.88 -6.92
N PRO A 97 14.44 1.84 -6.87
CA PRO A 97 14.13 3.20 -6.45
C PRO A 97 13.02 3.82 -7.28
N ARG A 98 12.00 4.36 -6.63
CA ARG A 98 10.92 5.09 -7.30
C ARG A 98 10.77 6.47 -6.72
N THR A 99 10.32 7.39 -7.57
CA THR A 99 10.01 8.76 -7.17
C THR A 99 8.58 8.84 -6.67
N PHE A 100 8.39 9.49 -5.54
CA PHE A 100 7.09 9.83 -4.99
C PHE A 100 7.10 11.24 -4.38
N ALA A 101 5.91 11.81 -4.19
CA ALA A 101 5.76 13.14 -3.61
C ALA A 101 5.06 13.07 -2.25
N VAL A 102 5.50 13.90 -1.31
CA VAL A 102 4.86 14.08 0.00
C VAL A 102 4.43 15.53 0.14
N ASN A 103 3.13 15.76 0.29
CA ASN A 103 2.58 17.11 0.43
C ASN A 103 2.68 17.58 1.90
N LEU A 104 3.53 18.57 2.15
CA LEU A 104 3.73 19.21 3.45
C LEU A 104 2.97 20.54 3.61
N THR A 105 2.20 20.93 2.60
CA THR A 105 1.46 22.19 2.59
C THR A 105 0.51 22.26 3.78
N GLY A 106 0.62 23.34 4.56
CA GLY A 106 -0.22 23.58 5.74
C GLY A 106 0.10 22.69 6.95
N LEU A 107 1.18 21.91 6.93
CA LEU A 107 1.58 21.12 8.11
C LEU A 107 2.32 21.97 9.15
N PHE A 108 3.19 22.87 8.68
CA PHE A 108 3.95 23.76 9.55
C PHE A 108 3.05 24.79 10.25
N PRO A 109 3.22 25.05 11.56
CA PRO A 109 2.46 26.07 12.27
C PRO A 109 2.69 27.48 11.69
N ASP A 110 1.64 28.30 11.72
CA ASP A 110 1.74 29.71 11.31
C ASP A 110 2.82 30.45 12.09
N GLY A 111 3.66 31.19 11.36
CA GLY A 111 4.75 31.98 11.95
C GLY A 111 6.02 31.19 12.30
N VAL A 112 6.08 29.88 12.01
CA VAL A 112 7.31 29.09 12.21
C VAL A 112 8.46 29.65 11.36
N LYS A 113 9.68 29.59 11.91
CA LYS A 113 10.91 29.98 11.20
C LYS A 113 11.87 28.81 11.00
N ASP A 114 11.59 27.68 11.64
CA ASP A 114 12.38 26.47 11.59
C ASP A 114 11.65 25.40 10.78
N TYR A 115 11.89 25.37 9.46
CA TYR A 115 11.30 24.38 8.56
C TYR A 115 12.14 23.10 8.55
N ARG A 116 12.23 22.45 9.70
CA ARG A 116 12.85 21.13 9.83
C ARG A 116 11.82 20.02 9.86
N ILE A 117 12.18 18.92 9.22
CA ILE A 117 11.44 17.66 9.29
C ILE A 117 12.33 16.54 9.79
N ARG A 118 11.70 15.52 10.39
CA ARG A 118 12.34 14.28 10.77
C ARG A 118 11.55 13.11 10.23
N ILE A 119 12.24 12.26 9.47
CA ILE A 119 11.73 11.02 8.92
C ILE A 119 12.30 9.88 9.78
N THR A 120 11.44 9.05 10.36
CA THR A 120 11.87 7.87 11.12
C THR A 120 11.42 6.61 10.39
N ASN A 121 12.36 5.71 10.12
CA ASN A 121 12.10 4.43 9.46
C ASN A 121 12.48 3.26 10.37
N PHE A 122 11.63 2.23 10.39
CA PHE A 122 11.96 0.95 11.03
C PHE A 122 12.90 0.11 10.15
N PHE A 123 12.54 -0.03 8.87
CA PHE A 123 13.39 -0.69 7.88
C PHE A 123 14.49 0.24 7.37
N ASN A 124 15.53 -0.34 6.78
CA ASN A 124 16.57 0.45 6.15
C ASN A 124 16.01 1.10 4.88
N VAL A 125 16.16 2.41 4.77
CA VAL A 125 15.70 3.17 3.61
C VAL A 125 16.89 3.92 3.04
N THR A 126 17.14 3.71 1.75
CA THR A 126 18.13 4.48 1.00
C THR A 126 17.42 5.56 0.22
N PHE A 127 17.79 6.81 0.48
CA PHE A 127 17.36 7.96 -0.31
C PHE A 127 18.45 8.31 -1.30
N ASP A 128 18.11 8.32 -2.59
CA ASP A 128 19.01 8.80 -3.66
C ASP A 128 18.87 10.32 -3.82
N TYR A 129 17.64 10.81 -3.82
CA TYR A 129 17.33 12.23 -3.99
C TYR A 129 16.18 12.67 -3.10
N ILE A 130 16.32 13.87 -2.51
CA ILE A 130 15.24 14.58 -1.83
C ILE A 130 15.27 16.04 -2.29
N GLY A 131 14.24 16.45 -3.02
CA GLY A 131 14.02 17.81 -3.49
C GLY A 131 12.83 18.47 -2.80
N ILE A 132 12.79 19.79 -2.84
CA ILE A 132 11.66 20.60 -2.38
C ILE A 132 11.06 21.29 -3.61
N ASP A 133 9.75 21.13 -3.79
CA ASP A 133 8.97 21.83 -4.80
C ASP A 133 7.97 22.77 -4.10
N VAL A 134 8.12 24.06 -4.38
CA VAL A 134 7.24 25.13 -3.90
C VAL A 134 6.43 25.79 -5.03
N THR A 135 6.50 25.23 -6.24
CA THR A 135 5.71 25.73 -7.37
C THR A 135 4.23 25.50 -7.11
N PRO A 136 3.31 26.35 -7.62
CA PRO A 136 1.89 26.07 -7.53
C PRO A 136 1.51 24.78 -8.27
N HIS A 137 0.54 24.03 -7.74
CA HIS A 137 -0.01 22.87 -8.43
C HIS A 137 -0.66 23.33 -9.75
N ALA A 138 -0.25 22.73 -10.85
CA ALA A 138 -0.88 22.96 -12.14
C ALA A 138 -2.28 22.34 -12.14
N GLU A 139 -3.26 23.03 -12.72
CA GLU A 139 -4.58 22.44 -12.91
C GLU A 139 -4.48 21.27 -13.90
N ILE A 140 -4.89 20.08 -13.44
CA ILE A 140 -5.01 18.89 -14.28
C ILE A 140 -6.48 18.57 -14.53
N LYS A 141 -6.82 18.28 -15.79
CA LYS A 141 -8.14 17.76 -16.15
C LYS A 141 -8.12 16.23 -16.03
N VAL A 142 -8.79 15.69 -15.03
CA VAL A 142 -8.91 14.24 -14.82
C VAL A 142 -10.25 13.75 -15.33
N TYR A 143 -10.23 12.75 -16.21
CA TYR A 143 -11.42 12.06 -16.70
C TYR A 143 -11.43 10.64 -16.14
N LYS A 144 -12.46 10.26 -15.38
CA LYS A 144 -12.67 8.87 -14.95
C LYS A 144 -13.39 8.12 -16.07
N ILE A 145 -12.76 7.08 -16.60
CA ILE A 145 -13.35 6.13 -17.53
C ILE A 145 -13.40 4.75 -16.88
N ASN A 146 -14.56 4.10 -16.92
CA ASN A 146 -14.75 2.79 -16.34
C ASN A 146 -14.47 1.70 -17.39
N PRO A 147 -13.77 0.61 -17.03
CA PRO A 147 -13.54 -0.49 -17.95
C PRO A 147 -14.77 -1.39 -18.07
N ILE A 148 -14.87 -2.12 -19.18
CA ILE A 148 -15.48 -3.46 -19.15
C ILE A 148 -14.39 -4.48 -18.79
N ALA A 149 -14.74 -5.44 -17.94
CA ALA A 149 -13.79 -6.40 -17.39
C ALA A 149 -14.25 -7.85 -17.57
N THR A 150 -13.31 -8.73 -17.94
CA THR A 150 -13.57 -10.16 -18.10
C THR A 150 -12.45 -10.97 -17.46
N LEU A 151 -12.81 -11.89 -16.58
CA LEU A 151 -11.88 -12.84 -15.96
C LEU A 151 -11.74 -14.07 -16.86
N HIS A 152 -10.50 -14.37 -17.24
CA HIS A 152 -10.11 -15.47 -18.10
C HIS A 152 -9.26 -16.50 -17.34
N PRO A 153 -9.35 -17.79 -17.70
CA PRO A 153 -8.41 -18.78 -17.22
C PRO A 153 -7.00 -18.52 -17.75
N LEU A 154 -6.03 -19.22 -17.17
CA LEU A 154 -4.72 -19.41 -17.77
C LEU A 154 -4.88 -19.96 -19.20
N GLU A 155 -4.46 -19.19 -20.20
CA GLU A 155 -4.60 -19.54 -21.62
C GLU A 155 -3.60 -20.62 -22.06
N PHE A 156 -2.40 -20.63 -21.48
CA PHE A 156 -1.32 -21.55 -21.85
C PHE A 156 -0.61 -22.12 -20.62
N GLY A 157 -0.38 -23.43 -20.61
CA GLY A 157 0.32 -24.14 -19.55
C GLY A 157 -0.59 -24.70 -18.45
N SER A 158 0.02 -25.18 -17.37
CA SER A 158 -0.65 -25.68 -16.19
C SER A 158 -0.23 -24.86 -14.97
N SER A 159 -1.18 -24.55 -14.09
CA SER A 159 -0.86 -23.93 -12.80
C SER A 159 -0.29 -24.99 -11.85
N SER A 160 0.85 -24.69 -11.22
CA SER A 160 1.39 -25.49 -10.10
C SER A 160 0.87 -25.02 -8.75
N SER A 161 -0.06 -24.05 -8.74
CA SER A 161 -0.63 -23.51 -7.51
C SER A 161 -1.40 -24.59 -6.75
N THR A 162 -1.13 -24.66 -5.45
CA THR A 162 -1.89 -25.48 -4.50
C THR A 162 -3.09 -24.74 -3.91
N ALA A 163 -3.41 -23.55 -4.44
CA ALA A 163 -4.45 -22.72 -3.88
C ALA A 163 -5.84 -23.36 -4.00
N SER A 164 -6.60 -23.34 -2.91
CA SER A 164 -7.93 -23.97 -2.83
C SER A 164 -9.01 -22.99 -2.36
N GLY A 165 -10.27 -23.41 -2.50
CA GLY A 165 -11.45 -22.64 -2.09
C GLY A 165 -12.36 -22.22 -3.26
N ASN A 166 -13.19 -21.23 -3.00
CA ASN A 166 -14.22 -20.73 -3.91
C ASN A 166 -13.73 -19.49 -4.64
N PHE A 167 -13.21 -19.67 -5.85
CA PHE A 167 -12.73 -18.57 -6.67
C PHE A 167 -13.86 -17.96 -7.50
N THR A 168 -13.61 -16.76 -8.04
CA THR A 168 -14.54 -16.11 -8.96
C THR A 168 -14.67 -16.93 -10.24
N ARG A 169 -15.91 -17.06 -10.73
CA ARG A 169 -16.26 -17.67 -12.02
C ARG A 169 -15.62 -16.87 -13.17
N TYR A 170 -15.25 -17.58 -14.23
CA TYR A 170 -14.79 -16.92 -15.45
C TYR A 170 -15.94 -16.15 -16.12
N GLY A 171 -15.59 -15.17 -16.94
CA GLY A 171 -16.53 -14.32 -17.66
C GLY A 171 -16.59 -12.90 -17.12
N ASP A 172 -17.73 -12.24 -17.31
CA ASP A 172 -17.93 -10.84 -16.94
C ASP A 172 -17.80 -10.65 -15.42
N VAL A 173 -16.90 -9.73 -15.05
CA VAL A 173 -16.61 -9.28 -13.69
C VAL A 173 -16.60 -7.75 -13.59
N THR A 174 -17.15 -7.07 -14.61
CA THR A 174 -17.21 -5.60 -14.68
C THR A 174 -17.74 -4.98 -13.39
N PRO A 175 -18.86 -5.44 -12.79
CA PRO A 175 -19.39 -4.82 -11.57
C PRO A 175 -18.42 -4.84 -10.40
N LEU A 176 -17.53 -5.84 -10.31
CA LEU A 176 -16.58 -6.00 -9.22
C LEU A 176 -15.33 -5.09 -9.35
N LEU A 177 -15.13 -4.46 -10.50
CA LEU A 177 -13.95 -3.62 -10.77
C LEU A 177 -14.27 -2.12 -10.85
N LEU A 178 -15.50 -1.72 -10.54
CA LEU A 178 -15.89 -0.30 -10.57
C LEU A 178 -15.55 0.44 -9.28
N GLU A 179 -15.59 -0.26 -8.15
CA GLU A 179 -15.38 0.30 -6.81
C GLU A 179 -14.56 -0.66 -5.95
N ALA A 180 -13.90 -0.13 -4.91
CA ALA A 180 -13.17 -0.93 -3.93
C ALA A 180 -14.03 -1.10 -2.68
N ASP A 181 -14.90 -2.11 -2.65
CA ASP A 181 -16.01 -2.23 -1.69
C ASP A 181 -16.19 -3.64 -1.09
N ASP A 182 -15.07 -4.26 -0.68
CA ASP A 182 -14.99 -5.59 -0.05
C ASP A 182 -15.46 -6.78 -0.91
N MET A 183 -15.92 -6.55 -2.14
CA MET A 183 -16.23 -7.60 -3.12
C MET A 183 -15.09 -7.70 -4.13
N PHE A 184 -14.63 -8.92 -4.43
CA PHE A 184 -13.36 -9.13 -5.12
C PHE A 184 -13.51 -9.99 -6.37
N VAL A 185 -12.66 -9.71 -7.35
CA VAL A 185 -12.29 -10.72 -8.35
C VAL A 185 -11.20 -11.60 -7.74
N ILE A 186 -11.56 -12.84 -7.40
CA ILE A 186 -10.67 -13.82 -6.77
C ILE A 186 -10.09 -14.73 -7.85
N GLY A 187 -8.85 -14.43 -8.24
CA GLY A 187 -8.05 -15.21 -9.19
C GLY A 187 -7.08 -16.17 -8.52
N ARG A 188 -6.62 -17.19 -9.26
CA ARG A 188 -5.47 -18.02 -8.92
C ARG A 188 -4.32 -17.76 -9.89
N GLN A 189 -3.15 -18.33 -9.61
CA GLN A 189 -1.98 -18.24 -10.50
C GLN A 189 -2.37 -18.59 -11.95
N GLY A 190 -2.13 -17.63 -12.84
CA GLY A 190 -2.38 -17.75 -14.27
C GLY A 190 -3.73 -17.17 -14.75
N ASP A 191 -4.68 -16.92 -13.85
CA ASP A 191 -5.90 -16.21 -14.24
C ASP A 191 -5.56 -14.75 -14.61
N LYS A 192 -6.36 -14.18 -15.52
CA LYS A 192 -6.16 -12.83 -16.06
C LYS A 192 -7.46 -12.08 -16.10
N VAL A 193 -7.48 -10.83 -15.62
CA VAL A 193 -8.57 -9.90 -15.91
C VAL A 193 -8.20 -9.03 -17.10
N SER A 194 -8.94 -9.12 -18.20
CA SER A 194 -8.82 -8.19 -19.32
C SER A 194 -9.66 -6.95 -19.06
N LEU A 195 -9.07 -5.76 -19.16
CA LEU A 195 -9.76 -4.47 -19.06
C LEU A 195 -9.81 -3.81 -20.43
N LYS A 196 -10.99 -3.35 -20.85
CA LYS A 196 -11.15 -2.53 -22.05
C LYS A 196 -11.82 -1.21 -21.69
N PHE A 197 -11.14 -0.12 -22.01
CA PHE A 197 -11.60 1.24 -21.77
C PHE A 197 -12.04 1.86 -23.11
N TYR A 198 -13.24 2.41 -23.14
CA TYR A 198 -13.73 3.17 -24.29
C TYR A 198 -13.38 4.64 -24.10
N ALA A 199 -12.75 5.23 -25.12
CA ALA A 199 -12.29 6.61 -25.11
C ALA A 199 -13.13 7.53 -26.00
N ASP A 200 -14.23 7.01 -26.57
CA ASP A 200 -15.05 7.70 -27.58
C ASP A 200 -15.71 8.98 -27.01
N ASP A 201 -15.99 9.00 -25.70
CA ASP A 201 -16.58 10.14 -25.00
C ASP A 201 -15.54 11.12 -24.42
N LEU A 202 -14.24 10.88 -24.62
CA LEU A 202 -13.19 11.81 -24.18
C LEU A 202 -13.09 13.00 -25.14
N PRO A 203 -12.95 14.23 -24.62
CA PRO A 203 -12.76 15.40 -25.48
C PRO A 203 -11.45 15.27 -26.28
N PRO A 204 -11.37 15.90 -27.47
CA PRO A 204 -10.13 15.95 -28.23
C PRO A 204 -9.01 16.60 -27.39
N LEU A 205 -7.77 16.18 -27.64
CA LEU A 205 -6.61 16.78 -27.00
C LEU A 205 -6.39 18.20 -27.53
N ASP A 206 -5.99 19.11 -26.65
CA ASP A 206 -5.48 20.41 -27.04
C ASP A 206 -4.16 20.23 -27.82
N ASP A 207 -3.81 21.19 -28.69
CA ASP A 207 -2.61 21.11 -29.51
C ASP A 207 -1.34 20.97 -28.66
N GLY A 208 -0.47 20.03 -29.03
CA GLY A 208 0.75 19.71 -28.30
C GLY A 208 0.58 18.88 -27.02
N MET A 209 -0.63 18.43 -26.65
CA MET A 209 -0.87 17.57 -25.47
C MET A 209 -0.92 16.08 -25.82
N GLU A 210 -0.54 15.23 -24.87
CA GLU A 210 -0.72 13.77 -24.91
C GLU A 210 -1.54 13.25 -23.72
N ARG A 211 -2.10 12.04 -23.83
CA ARG A 211 -2.81 11.39 -22.72
C ARG A 211 -1.89 10.42 -22.01
N ASP A 212 -1.73 10.62 -20.71
CA ASP A 212 -1.20 9.63 -19.79
C ASP A 212 -2.32 8.86 -19.09
N TYR A 213 -2.01 7.63 -18.68
CA TYR A 213 -2.95 6.73 -18.02
C TYR A 213 -2.41 6.27 -16.68
N PHE A 214 -3.24 6.37 -15.65
CA PHE A 214 -2.98 5.83 -14.33
C PHE A 214 -3.97 4.71 -14.05
N LEU A 215 -3.47 3.54 -13.66
CA LEU A 215 -4.30 2.44 -13.19
C LEU A 215 -4.30 2.45 -11.66
N PHE A 216 -5.47 2.67 -11.07
CA PHE A 216 -5.67 2.51 -9.64
C PHE A 216 -6.04 1.05 -9.37
N VAL A 217 -5.26 0.39 -8.51
CA VAL A 217 -5.46 -1.01 -8.14
C VAL A 217 -5.65 -1.08 -6.64
N ALA A 218 -6.76 -1.68 -6.22
CA ALA A 218 -6.97 -2.14 -4.85
C ALA A 218 -6.94 -3.66 -4.88
N CYS A 219 -5.93 -4.28 -4.27
CA CYS A 219 -5.77 -5.72 -4.30
C CYS A 219 -5.26 -6.27 -2.97
N TRP A 220 -5.65 -7.51 -2.69
CA TRP A 220 -5.04 -8.37 -1.70
C TRP A 220 -4.36 -9.53 -2.41
N PHE A 221 -3.27 -10.03 -1.85
CA PHE A 221 -2.67 -11.29 -2.27
C PHE A 221 -2.46 -12.19 -1.05
N LYS A 222 -2.50 -13.50 -1.29
CA LYS A 222 -2.12 -14.53 -0.32
C LYS A 222 -0.96 -15.32 -0.89
N ASP A 223 0.02 -15.62 -0.06
CA ASP A 223 1.18 -16.42 -0.39
C ASP A 223 1.35 -17.55 0.63
N PRO A 224 1.90 -18.72 0.24
CA PRO A 224 2.22 -19.77 1.19
C PRO A 224 3.42 -19.37 2.07
N PRO A 225 3.56 -19.97 3.27
CA PRO A 225 4.69 -19.68 4.14
C PRO A 225 6.05 -19.82 3.45
N GLY A 226 6.92 -18.83 3.65
CA GLY A 226 8.30 -18.84 3.14
C GLY A 226 8.49 -18.26 1.74
N ASN A 227 7.47 -17.70 1.10
CA ASN A 227 7.61 -17.00 -0.18
C ASN A 227 7.85 -15.50 0.01
N TRP A 228 6.88 -14.77 0.58
CA TRP A 228 6.93 -13.31 0.80
C TRP A 228 6.55 -12.94 2.24
N GLY A 229 7.20 -13.61 3.19
CA GLY A 229 6.94 -13.46 4.62
C GLY A 229 6.44 -14.76 5.25
N TYR A 230 5.64 -14.63 6.31
CA TYR A 230 5.12 -15.79 7.04
C TYR A 230 4.10 -16.61 6.24
N GLY A 231 3.56 -16.05 5.16
CA GLY A 231 2.50 -16.64 4.34
C GLY A 231 1.27 -17.07 5.15
N PHE A 232 0.30 -17.63 4.45
CA PHE A 232 -0.96 -18.10 4.99
C PHE A 232 -1.28 -19.48 4.41
N ASP A 233 -2.23 -20.17 5.03
CA ASP A 233 -2.90 -21.27 4.35
C ASP A 233 -3.36 -20.77 2.99
N PHE A 234 -2.92 -21.44 1.92
CA PHE A 234 -3.13 -20.97 0.56
C PHE A 234 -4.56 -21.29 0.11
N ASN A 235 -5.53 -20.74 0.82
CA ASN A 235 -6.96 -20.94 0.66
C ASN A 235 -7.65 -19.57 0.50
N VAL A 236 -8.73 -19.53 -0.28
CA VAL A 236 -9.49 -18.29 -0.51
C VAL A 236 -9.99 -17.68 0.80
N GLU A 237 -10.52 -18.50 1.71
CA GLU A 237 -11.00 -18.03 3.02
C GLU A 237 -9.87 -17.95 4.06
N PRO A 238 -9.96 -17.04 5.04
CA PRO A 238 -10.97 -15.97 5.16
C PRO A 238 -10.77 -14.85 4.13
N LEU A 239 -11.84 -14.21 3.66
CA LEU A 239 -11.76 -13.00 2.82
C LEU A 239 -11.35 -11.76 3.64
N PRO A 240 -10.41 -10.93 3.12
CA PRO A 240 -10.08 -9.64 3.74
C PRO A 240 -11.23 -8.63 3.57
N PHE A 241 -11.26 -7.58 4.39
CA PHE A 241 -12.18 -6.46 4.24
C PHE A 241 -11.53 -5.16 4.73
N LEU A 242 -11.93 -4.01 4.19
CA LEU A 242 -11.31 -2.70 4.42
C LEU A 242 -11.33 -2.28 5.89
N GLY A 243 -12.40 -2.63 6.61
CA GLY A 243 -12.59 -2.28 8.02
C GLY A 243 -11.83 -3.15 9.02
N MET A 244 -11.06 -4.14 8.57
CA MET A 244 -10.36 -5.07 9.46
C MET A 244 -9.16 -4.41 10.13
N SER A 245 -8.81 -4.85 11.34
CA SER A 245 -7.64 -4.34 12.06
C SER A 245 -6.31 -4.75 11.43
N GLY A 246 -6.30 -5.87 10.72
CA GLY A 246 -5.18 -6.40 9.95
C GLY A 246 -5.47 -7.82 9.48
N PHE A 247 -4.77 -8.29 8.44
CA PHE A 247 -4.90 -9.68 8.00
C PHE A 247 -3.77 -10.55 8.59
N PRO A 248 -4.07 -11.70 9.20
CA PRO A 248 -5.39 -12.25 9.46
C PRO A 248 -6.04 -11.51 10.65
N TYR A 249 -7.35 -11.27 10.55
CA TYR A 249 -8.08 -10.56 11.59
C TYR A 249 -8.46 -11.49 12.75
N PRO A 250 -8.63 -10.96 13.98
CA PRO A 250 -8.95 -11.79 15.15
C PRO A 250 -10.34 -12.42 15.04
N PRO A 251 -10.64 -13.49 15.81
CA PRO A 251 -11.96 -14.13 15.81
C PRO A 251 -13.14 -13.22 16.20
N THR A 252 -12.85 -12.04 16.77
CA THR A 252 -13.84 -11.00 17.10
C THR A 252 -14.27 -10.16 15.90
N GLU A 253 -13.57 -10.29 14.78
CA GLU A 253 -13.83 -9.63 13.51
C GLU A 253 -14.29 -10.66 12.47
N SER A 254 -15.06 -10.21 11.49
CA SER A 254 -15.56 -11.07 10.42
C SER A 254 -15.77 -10.27 9.15
N TYR A 255 -15.56 -10.93 8.01
CA TYR A 255 -15.97 -10.41 6.71
C TYR A 255 -17.47 -10.08 6.73
N PRO A 256 -17.92 -8.98 6.10
CA PRO A 256 -19.34 -8.65 6.05
C PRO A 256 -20.13 -9.73 5.30
N TYR A 257 -21.13 -10.31 5.98
CA TYR A 257 -22.07 -11.28 5.39
C TYR A 257 -23.50 -10.71 5.35
N ASP A 258 -23.62 -9.41 5.04
CA ASP A 258 -24.92 -8.82 4.74
C ASP A 258 -25.47 -9.32 3.38
N GLU A 259 -26.69 -8.91 3.05
CA GLU A 259 -27.38 -9.34 1.83
C GLU A 259 -26.57 -9.05 0.55
N LYS A 260 -25.88 -7.90 0.48
CA LYS A 260 -25.08 -7.50 -0.68
C LYS A 260 -23.90 -8.44 -0.87
N HIS A 261 -23.15 -8.72 0.21
CA HIS A 261 -21.96 -9.57 0.15
C HIS A 261 -22.33 -11.04 -0.09
N LEU A 262 -23.41 -11.53 0.51
CA LEU A 262 -23.92 -12.89 0.25
C LEU A 262 -24.37 -13.08 -1.20
N ALA A 263 -25.03 -12.07 -1.79
CA ALA A 263 -25.39 -12.09 -3.21
C ALA A 263 -24.14 -12.15 -4.11
N TYR A 264 -23.14 -11.33 -3.82
CA TYR A 264 -21.85 -11.36 -4.52
C TYR A 264 -21.18 -12.74 -4.44
N ILE A 265 -21.05 -13.31 -3.23
CA ILE A 265 -20.42 -14.62 -3.05
C ILE A 265 -21.18 -15.69 -3.85
N SER A 266 -22.52 -15.69 -3.77
CA SER A 266 -23.35 -16.67 -4.49
C SER A 266 -23.28 -16.52 -6.00
N GLU A 267 -23.16 -15.30 -6.52
CA GLU A 267 -23.15 -15.04 -7.96
C GLU A 267 -21.77 -15.28 -8.58
N TYR A 268 -20.71 -14.82 -7.90
CA TYR A 268 -19.36 -14.77 -8.46
C TYR A 268 -18.47 -15.89 -7.97
N ASN A 269 -18.48 -16.25 -6.68
CA ASN A 269 -17.48 -17.16 -6.10
C ASN A 269 -17.89 -18.64 -6.21
N THR A 270 -18.16 -19.07 -7.44
CA THR A 270 -18.72 -20.40 -7.74
C THR A 270 -17.70 -21.38 -8.35
N ARG A 271 -16.47 -20.94 -8.61
CA ARG A 271 -15.40 -21.80 -9.14
C ARG A 271 -14.66 -22.51 -8.01
N VAL A 272 -15.14 -23.70 -7.65
CA VAL A 272 -14.56 -24.54 -6.59
C VAL A 272 -13.25 -25.18 -7.04
N VAL A 273 -12.16 -24.92 -6.31
CA VAL A 273 -10.88 -25.61 -6.44
C VAL A 273 -10.61 -26.37 -5.15
N LYS A 274 -10.47 -27.69 -5.25
CA LYS A 274 -10.16 -28.53 -4.10
C LYS A 274 -8.66 -28.50 -3.80
N THR A 275 -8.31 -28.66 -2.52
CA THR A 275 -6.93 -28.90 -2.12
C THR A 275 -6.38 -30.10 -2.91
N PRO A 276 -5.17 -29.99 -3.48
CA PRO A 276 -4.51 -31.10 -4.18
C PRO A 276 -4.42 -32.38 -3.34
#